data_AF-A0A444I2H5-F1
#
_entry.id   AF-A0A444I2H5-F1
#
_cell.length_a   1.000
_cell.length_b   1.000
_cell.length_c   1.000
_cell.angle_alpha   90.00
_cell.angle_beta   90.00
_cell.angle_gamma   90.00
#
_symmetry.space_group_name_H-M   'P 1'
#
loop_
_entity.id
_entity.type
_entity.pdbx_description
1 polymer ?
#
loop_
_entity_poly.entity_id
_entity_poly.type
_entity_poly.pdbx_seq_one_letter_code
_entity_poly.pdbx_strand_id
1 'polypeptide(L)'
;MLRRELFSEDEGQYAELETELLFNTPMREELVQLRIQLFSKLPKFHINYDRKIFMHMVHGRSYETVVLDGWWAAEGDFEHMIPTSHRYWVRSTSEDFWAVTNFSNG
;
A
#
# COMPACT_ATOMS: atom_id res chain seq x y z
N MET A 1 -8.14 -10.72 -10.59
CA MET A 1 -9.24 -10.82 -9.60
C MET A 1 -9.15 -9.66 -8.61
N LEU A 2 -8.05 -9.52 -7.87
CA LEU A 2 -7.82 -8.45 -6.88
C LEU A 2 -8.00 -7.02 -7.41
N ARG A 3 -7.49 -6.69 -8.60
CA ARG A 3 -7.66 -5.35 -9.18
C ARG A 3 -9.14 -4.98 -9.36
N ARG A 4 -9.94 -5.90 -9.90
CA ARG A 4 -11.37 -5.66 -10.15
C ARG A 4 -12.14 -5.48 -8.83
N GLU A 5 -11.78 -6.24 -7.80
CA GLU A 5 -12.39 -6.19 -6.49
C GLU A 5 -11.99 -4.94 -5.70
N LEU A 6 -10.75 -4.48 -5.83
CA LEU A 6 -10.31 -3.24 -5.21
C LEU A 6 -11.13 -2.05 -5.72
N PHE A 7 -11.39 -1.99 -7.03
CA PHE A 7 -12.09 -0.88 -7.68
C PHE A 7 -13.58 -1.14 -7.94
N SER A 8 -14.17 -2.22 -7.41
CA SER A 8 -15.56 -2.56 -7.74
C SER A 8 -16.59 -1.57 -7.20
N GLU A 9 -16.22 -0.86 -6.14
CA GLU A 9 -17.06 0.12 -5.45
C GLU A 9 -16.62 1.56 -5.77
N ASP A 10 -15.70 1.77 -6.73
CA ASP A 10 -15.25 3.11 -7.10
C ASP A 10 -16.25 3.78 -8.06
N GLU A 11 -16.89 4.83 -7.57
CA GLU A 11 -17.80 5.73 -8.27
C GLU A 11 -17.12 7.09 -8.59
N GLY A 12 -15.79 7.21 -8.37
CA GLY A 12 -14.99 8.41 -8.62
C GLY A 12 -14.30 8.96 -7.37
N GLN A 13 -14.64 8.46 -6.19
CA GLN A 13 -14.09 8.89 -4.91
C GLN A 13 -12.59 8.58 -4.75
N TYR A 14 -12.04 7.63 -5.53
CA TYR A 14 -10.62 7.30 -5.48
C TYR A 14 -9.75 8.41 -6.09
N ALA A 15 -10.18 9.01 -7.20
CA ALA A 15 -9.48 10.14 -7.82
C ALA A 15 -9.54 11.41 -6.95
N GLU A 16 -10.65 11.60 -6.24
CA GLU A 16 -10.78 12.68 -5.25
C GLU A 16 -9.82 12.48 -4.08
N LEU A 17 -9.73 11.25 -3.56
CA LEU A 17 -8.74 10.90 -2.53
C LEU A 17 -7.30 11.15 -2.99
N GLU A 18 -6.93 10.71 -4.20
CA GLU A 18 -5.60 10.95 -4.77
C GLU A 18 -5.27 12.45 -4.85
N THR A 19 -6.24 13.25 -5.29
CA THR A 19 -6.12 14.70 -5.36
C THR A 19 -5.88 15.30 -3.98
N GLU A 20 -6.69 14.95 -2.98
CA GLU A 20 -6.53 15.49 -1.62
C GLU A 20 -5.20 15.07 -0.97
N LEU A 21 -4.74 13.85 -1.23
CA LEU A 21 -3.43 13.36 -0.77
C LEU A 21 -2.27 14.16 -1.39
N LEU A 22 -2.36 14.51 -2.67
CA LEU A 22 -1.33 15.29 -3.37
C LEU A 22 -1.27 16.74 -2.88
N PHE A 23 -2.42 17.35 -2.61
CA PHE A 23 -2.50 18.76 -2.21
C PHE A 23 -2.45 18.99 -0.70
N ASN A 24 -2.30 17.92 0.11
CA ASN A 24 -2.30 17.98 1.58
C ASN A 24 -3.46 18.83 2.15
N THR A 25 -4.63 18.71 1.51
CA THR A 25 -5.84 19.44 1.90
C THR A 25 -6.52 18.70 3.05
N PRO A 26 -7.21 19.38 3.98
CA PRO A 26 -7.97 18.70 5.02
C PRO A 26 -8.97 17.72 4.40
N MET A 27 -8.77 16.42 4.63
CA MET A 27 -9.63 15.38 4.08
C MET A 27 -10.99 15.39 4.77
N ARG A 28 -12.05 15.22 3.98
CA ARG A 28 -13.39 14.97 4.50
C ARG A 28 -13.44 13.60 5.20
N GLU A 29 -14.35 13.45 6.15
CA GLU A 29 -14.45 12.22 6.96
C GLU A 29 -14.66 10.97 6.09
N GLU A 30 -15.47 11.07 5.03
CA GLU A 30 -15.73 9.96 4.11
C GLU A 30 -14.46 9.51 3.38
N LEU A 31 -13.61 10.45 2.99
CA LEU A 31 -12.34 10.17 2.30
C LEU A 31 -11.29 9.60 3.28
N VAL A 32 -11.32 10.01 4.54
CA VAL A 32 -10.51 9.36 5.60
C VAL A 32 -10.91 7.90 5.77
N GLN A 33 -12.22 7.59 5.82
CA GLN A 33 -12.69 6.21 5.92
C GLN A 33 -12.32 5.39 4.69
N LEU A 34 -12.52 5.96 3.49
CA LEU A 34 -12.10 5.33 2.24
C LEU A 34 -10.60 5.03 2.22
N ARG A 35 -9.78 5.98 2.67
CA ARG A 35 -8.33 5.82 2.77
C ARG A 35 -7.95 4.66 3.70
N ILE A 36 -8.59 4.57 4.87
CA ILE A 36 -8.35 3.46 5.82
C ILE A 36 -8.72 2.12 5.18
N GLN A 37 -9.86 2.05 4.50
CA GLN A 37 -10.30 0.85 3.79
C GLN A 37 -9.30 0.47 2.69
N LEU A 38 -8.88 1.41 1.86
CA LEU A 38 -7.87 1.21 0.81
C LEU A 38 -6.55 0.72 1.41
N PHE A 39 -6.07 1.38 2.45
CA PHE A 39 -4.85 0.98 3.15
C PHE A 39 -4.95 -0.44 3.67
N SER A 40 -6.11 -0.87 4.20
CA SER A 40 -6.29 -2.26 4.67
C SER A 40 -6.25 -3.32 3.55
N LYS A 41 -6.58 -2.92 2.32
CA LYS A 41 -6.56 -3.79 1.12
C LYS A 41 -5.19 -3.82 0.42
N LEU A 42 -4.24 -2.95 0.80
CA LEU A 42 -2.88 -2.95 0.24
C LEU A 42 -1.99 -4.03 0.86
N PRO A 43 -1.01 -4.57 0.12
CA PRO A 43 -0.10 -5.57 0.66
C PRO A 43 0.69 -4.97 1.83
N LYS A 44 0.82 -5.74 2.91
CA LYS A 44 1.57 -5.34 4.11
C LYS A 44 2.90 -6.07 4.26
N PHE A 45 3.07 -7.15 3.50
CA PHE A 45 4.23 -8.02 3.55
C PHE A 45 4.67 -8.33 2.12
N HIS A 46 5.97 -8.34 1.91
CA HIS A 46 6.61 -8.84 0.70
C HIS A 46 7.63 -9.91 1.09
N ILE A 47 7.50 -11.09 0.49
CA ILE A 47 8.36 -12.24 0.77
C ILE A 47 8.91 -12.76 -0.54
N ASN A 48 10.23 -12.81 -0.66
CA ASN A 48 10.94 -13.40 -1.77
C ASN A 48 11.78 -14.58 -1.26
N TYR A 49 11.32 -15.80 -1.54
CA TYR A 49 12.00 -17.02 -1.08
C TYR A 49 13.32 -17.27 -1.79
N ASP A 50 13.42 -16.95 -3.08
CA ASP A 50 14.63 -17.17 -3.87
C ASP A 50 15.78 -16.28 -3.40
N ARG A 51 15.47 -15.02 -3.08
CA ARG A 51 16.43 -14.03 -2.59
C ARG A 51 16.52 -13.97 -1.07
N LYS A 52 15.68 -14.73 -0.36
CA LYS A 52 15.55 -14.71 1.11
C LYS A 52 15.33 -13.30 1.67
N ILE A 53 14.36 -12.57 1.09
CA ILE A 53 14.01 -11.21 1.51
C ILE A 53 12.62 -11.22 2.15
N PHE A 54 12.49 -10.55 3.29
CA PHE A 54 11.24 -10.26 3.97
C PHE A 54 11.10 -8.76 4.22
N MET A 55 10.05 -8.14 3.72
CA MET A 55 9.75 -6.72 3.96
C MET A 55 8.35 -6.56 4.50
N HIS A 56 8.13 -5.59 5.38
CA HIS A 56 6.79 -5.21 5.83
C HIS A 56 6.62 -3.71 6.00
N MET A 57 5.38 -3.24 5.87
CA MET A 57 4.99 -1.84 6.14
C MET A 57 4.19 -1.70 7.44
N VAL A 58 4.19 -2.72 8.30
CA VAL A 58 3.48 -2.65 9.58
C VAL A 58 4.35 -1.92 10.59
N HIS A 59 4.07 -0.61 10.78
CA HIS A 59 4.79 0.22 11.73
C HIS A 59 4.60 -0.21 13.19
N GLY A 60 5.67 -0.11 13.98
CA GLY A 60 5.62 -0.40 15.42
C GLY A 60 5.50 -1.90 15.74
N ARG A 61 5.85 -2.76 14.79
CA ARG A 61 5.93 -4.21 14.95
C ARG A 61 7.26 -4.69 14.40
N SER A 62 7.98 -5.48 15.19
CA SER A 62 9.30 -5.97 14.82
C SER A 62 9.24 -7.34 14.13
N TYR A 63 8.47 -7.48 13.04
CA TYR A 63 8.35 -8.77 12.31
C TYR A 63 9.66 -9.20 11.64
N GLU A 64 10.52 -8.24 11.31
CA GLU A 64 11.85 -8.45 10.77
C GLU A 64 12.78 -9.22 11.73
N THR A 65 12.47 -9.27 13.03
CA THR A 65 13.30 -9.95 14.04
C THR A 65 13.06 -11.45 14.13
N VAL A 66 11.98 -11.97 13.54
CA VAL A 66 11.57 -13.38 13.65
C VAL A 66 11.81 -14.17 12.36
N VAL A 67 12.61 -13.63 11.44
CA VAL A 67 12.94 -14.30 10.17
C VAL A 67 14.00 -15.37 10.36
N LEU A 68 14.07 -16.30 9.40
CA LEU A 68 15.05 -17.39 9.41
C LEU A 68 16.48 -16.87 9.20
N ASP A 69 17.46 -17.60 9.73
CA ASP A 69 18.87 -17.28 9.54
C ASP A 69 19.24 -17.17 8.05
N GLY A 70 20.02 -16.13 7.73
CA GLY A 70 20.44 -15.83 6.37
C GLY A 70 19.39 -15.16 5.49
N TRP A 71 18.26 -14.73 6.07
CA TRP A 71 17.31 -13.83 5.41
C TRP A 71 17.65 -12.37 5.69
N TRP A 72 17.42 -11.53 4.69
CA TRP A 72 17.42 -10.08 4.88
C TRP A 72 15.99 -9.62 5.18
N ALA A 73 15.82 -8.88 6.28
CA ALA A 73 14.52 -8.43 6.73
C ALA A 73 14.53 -6.98 7.19
N ALA A 74 13.48 -6.22 6.83
CA ALA A 74 13.32 -4.85 7.27
C ALA A 74 11.86 -4.38 7.27
N GLU A 75 11.58 -3.40 8.13
CA GLU A 75 10.40 -2.53 8.05
C GLU A 75 10.67 -1.43 7.02
N GLY A 76 9.78 -1.26 6.04
CA GLY A 76 9.89 -0.17 5.06
C GLY A 76 9.06 -0.35 3.80
N ASP A 77 9.12 0.67 2.93
CA ASP A 77 8.45 0.67 1.63
C ASP A 77 9.13 -0.32 0.66
N PHE A 78 8.35 -1.30 0.21
CA PHE A 78 8.78 -2.33 -0.73
C PHE A 78 8.10 -2.24 -2.10
N GLU A 79 7.39 -1.15 -2.41
CA GLU A 79 6.64 -1.02 -3.67
C GLU A 79 7.51 -1.29 -4.91
N HIS A 80 8.72 -0.75 -4.89
CA HIS A 80 9.73 -0.87 -5.94
C HIS A 80 10.17 -2.32 -6.18
N MET A 81 9.93 -3.22 -5.23
CA MET A 81 10.22 -4.65 -5.35
C MET A 81 9.12 -5.42 -6.09
N ILE A 82 7.94 -4.83 -6.26
CA ILE A 82 6.79 -5.46 -6.91
C ILE A 82 6.70 -4.97 -8.36
N PRO A 83 6.80 -5.87 -9.36
CA PRO A 83 6.64 -5.50 -10.75
C PRO A 83 5.29 -4.83 -11.02
N THR A 84 5.25 -3.79 -11.84
CA THR A 84 4.03 -3.04 -12.19
C THR A 84 2.89 -3.95 -12.66
N SER A 85 3.21 -5.05 -13.38
CA SER A 85 2.23 -6.04 -13.83
C SER A 85 1.48 -6.75 -12.70
N HIS A 86 2.07 -6.81 -11.50
CA HIS A 86 1.50 -7.46 -10.31
C HIS A 86 0.85 -6.46 -9.34
N ARG A 87 1.02 -5.15 -9.56
CA ARG A 87 0.39 -4.11 -8.74
C ARG A 87 -1.09 -4.04 -9.07
N TYR A 88 -1.91 -4.62 -8.19
CA TYR A 88 -3.36 -4.64 -8.36
C TYR A 88 -4.03 -3.33 -7.93
N TRP A 89 -3.32 -2.50 -7.16
CA TRP A 89 -3.72 -1.13 -6.78
C TRP A 89 -3.37 -0.08 -7.83
N VAL A 90 -2.79 -0.49 -8.97
CA VAL A 90 -2.61 0.38 -10.13
C VAL A 90 -3.73 0.07 -11.12
N ARG A 91 -4.56 1.07 -11.42
CA ARG A 91 -5.69 0.94 -12.36
C ARG A 91 -5.26 1.25 -13.79
N SER A 92 -4.49 2.32 -13.96
CA SER A 92 -4.01 2.83 -15.22
C SER A 92 -2.60 3.41 -15.04
N THR A 93 -1.99 3.94 -16.10
CA THR A 93 -0.67 4.59 -16.01
C THR A 93 -0.65 5.85 -15.16
N SER A 94 -1.82 6.40 -14.83
CA SER A 94 -1.97 7.66 -14.09
C SER A 94 -2.59 7.49 -12.71
N GLU A 95 -2.89 6.26 -12.28
CA GLU A 95 -3.65 6.03 -11.04
C GLU A 95 -2.96 4.94 -10.21
N ASP A 96 -2.18 5.41 -9.25
CA ASP A 96 -1.42 4.59 -8.30
C ASP A 96 -1.83 4.91 -6.87
N PHE A 97 -2.57 3.99 -6.27
CA PHE A 97 -3.08 4.16 -4.91
C PHE A 97 -2.08 3.71 -3.83
N TRP A 98 -0.80 3.48 -4.17
CA TRP A 98 0.23 3.22 -3.16
C TRP A 98 0.42 4.40 -2.21
N ALA A 99 0.27 5.63 -2.70
CA ALA A 99 0.51 6.86 -1.92
C ALA A 99 -0.30 6.93 -0.61
N VAL A 100 -1.40 6.20 -0.48
CA VAL A 100 -2.18 6.11 0.77
C VAL A 100 -1.37 5.54 1.96
N THR A 101 -0.26 4.83 1.68
CA THR A 101 0.66 4.27 2.69
C THR A 101 1.61 5.30 3.29
N ASN A 102 1.90 6.40 2.58
CA ASN A 102 2.91 7.40 2.96
C ASN A 102 2.48 8.35 4.09
N PHE A 103 1.32 8.15 4.69
CA PHE A 103 0.89 8.96 5.82
C PHE A 103 1.41 8.37 7.13
N SER A 104 2.45 8.98 7.67
CA SER A 104 2.69 8.99 9.11
C SER A 104 1.50 9.68 9.77
N ASN A 105 0.79 8.98 10.65
CA ASN A 105 -0.12 9.63 11.60
C ASN A 105 0.70 10.67 12.36
N GLY A 106 0.55 11.95 12.02
CA GLY A 106 1.02 13.07 12.84
C GLY A 106 0.27 13.11 14.16
#